data_AF-A0A916E193-F1
#
_entry.id   AF-A0A916E193-F1
#
_cell.length_a   1.000
_cell.length_b   1.000
_cell.length_c   1.000
_cell.angle_alpha   90.00
_cell.angle_beta   90.00
_cell.angle_gamma   90.00
#
_symmetry.space_group_name_H-M   'P 1'
#
loop_
_entity.id
_entity.type
_entity.pdbx_description
1 polymer ?
#
loop_
_entity_poly.entity_id
_entity_poly.type
_entity_poly.pdbx_seq_one_letter_code
_entity_poly.pdbx_strand_id
1 'polypeptide(L)'
;MASEINNIQNNNQKINTIIISSVDLDLVDLTNKENTQQNTIRGIFFAGWALKEKQIINQRGTVKRIKPEIKAPMETMFLNGNIDKRKKMSTQEMYDNLTERASQEEIEENDIPKVQTIQNWIANYTRTFKASASLRALEEAESSKNT
;
A
#
# COMPACT_ATOMS: atom_id res chain seq x y z
N MET A 1 9.24 18.20 31.42
CA MET A 1 8.70 17.48 30.24
C MET A 1 8.75 18.27 28.92
N ALA A 2 9.55 19.34 28.78
CA ALA A 2 9.62 20.14 27.55
C ALA A 2 10.99 20.12 26.83
N SER A 3 11.99 19.37 27.33
CA SER A 3 13.36 19.39 26.81
C SER A 3 13.71 18.28 25.81
N GLU A 4 12.89 17.24 25.66
CA GLU A 4 13.19 16.10 24.76
C GLU A 4 12.62 16.26 23.34
N ILE A 5 11.55 17.06 23.16
CA ILE A 5 10.88 17.21 21.87
C ILE A 5 11.68 18.13 20.91
N ASN A 6 12.39 19.14 21.44
CA ASN A 6 13.15 20.08 20.62
C ASN A 6 14.40 19.47 19.97
N ASN A 7 14.96 18.40 20.54
CA ASN A 7 16.19 17.78 20.01
C ASN A 7 15.89 16.86 18.81
N ILE A 8 14.71 16.24 18.79
CA ILE A 8 14.29 15.34 17.70
C ILE A 8 13.85 16.14 16.47
N GLN A 9 13.16 17.27 16.66
CA GLN A 9 12.74 18.14 15.56
C GLN A 9 13.93 18.74 14.80
N ASN A 10 14.96 19.19 15.53
CA ASN A 10 16.18 19.76 14.93
C ASN A 10 16.98 18.74 14.12
N ASN A 11 17.05 17.48 14.57
CA ASN A 11 17.78 16.43 13.85
C ASN A 11 17.06 16.02 12.55
N ASN A 12 15.73 15.96 12.56
CA ASN A 12 14.96 15.61 11.36
C ASN A 12 15.00 16.72 10.29
N GLN A 13 15.00 17.99 10.69
CA GLN A 13 15.18 19.11 9.74
C GLN A 13 16.58 19.08 9.12
N LYS A 14 17.63 18.88 9.92
CA LYS A 14 19.01 18.82 9.44
C LYS A 14 19.24 17.64 8.48
N ILE A 15 18.65 16.48 8.74
CA ILE A 15 18.74 15.31 7.85
C ILE A 15 18.01 15.55 6.53
N ASN A 16 16.80 16.12 6.56
CA ASN A 16 16.03 16.40 5.35
C ASN A 16 16.70 17.44 4.44
N THR A 17 17.31 18.49 5.01
CA THR A 17 18.05 19.49 4.22
C THR A 17 19.26 18.89 3.51
N ILE A 18 20.00 17.99 4.15
CA ILE A 18 21.19 17.34 3.56
C ILE A 18 20.81 16.41 2.40
N ILE A 19 19.66 15.73 2.47
CA ILE A 19 19.22 14.83 1.40
C ILE A 19 18.71 15.61 0.18
N ILE A 20 18.05 16.75 0.38
CA ILE A 20 17.48 17.53 -0.73
C ILE A 20 18.56 18.35 -1.45
N SER A 21 19.63 18.79 -0.77
CA SER A 21 20.66 19.65 -1.36
C SER A 21 21.71 18.94 -2.24
N SER A 22 21.61 17.62 -2.45
CA SER A 22 22.66 16.84 -3.14
C SER A 22 22.18 16.10 -4.38
N VAL A 23 20.96 16.36 -4.86
CA VAL A 23 20.45 15.74 -6.08
C VAL A 23 20.32 16.79 -7.17
N ASP A 24 21.45 17.19 -7.75
CA ASP A 24 21.45 17.82 -9.07
C ASP A 24 21.14 16.73 -10.09
N LEU A 25 19.88 16.70 -10.50
CA LEU A 25 19.32 15.79 -11.50
C LEU A 25 19.35 16.44 -12.89
N ASP A 26 20.48 17.06 -13.26
CA ASP A 26 20.64 17.69 -14.56
C ASP A 26 21.24 16.72 -15.58
N LEU A 27 20.38 16.33 -16.51
CA LEU A 27 20.65 15.93 -17.90
C LEU A 27 21.77 14.90 -18.13
N VAL A 28 21.41 13.61 -18.11
CA VAL A 28 22.30 12.52 -18.52
C VAL A 28 22.43 12.48 -20.05
N ASP A 29 23.54 13.01 -20.58
CA ASP A 29 24.07 12.59 -21.88
C ASP A 29 24.76 11.22 -21.71
N LEU A 30 24.16 10.19 -22.30
CA LEU A 30 24.51 8.79 -22.12
C LEU A 30 25.80 8.36 -22.85
N THR A 31 26.53 9.26 -23.48
CA THR A 31 27.57 8.83 -24.43
C THR A 31 28.96 8.64 -23.86
N ASN A 32 29.34 9.16 -22.68
CA ASN A 32 30.74 9.07 -22.23
C ASN A 32 30.98 9.09 -20.70
N LYS A 33 31.03 7.93 -20.03
CA LYS A 33 31.88 7.62 -18.84
C LYS A 33 31.49 6.28 -18.19
N GLU A 34 32.17 5.20 -18.59
CA GLU A 34 31.80 3.84 -18.19
C GLU A 34 32.33 3.37 -16.81
N ASN A 35 33.19 4.12 -16.11
CA ASN A 35 33.87 3.58 -14.92
C ASN A 35 33.48 4.18 -13.56
N THR A 36 32.88 5.38 -13.53
CA THR A 36 32.54 6.05 -12.25
C THR A 36 31.13 5.71 -11.78
N GLN A 37 30.18 5.55 -12.70
CA GLN A 37 28.77 5.29 -12.38
C GLN A 37 28.52 3.88 -11.84
N GLN A 38 29.29 2.88 -12.31
CA GLN A 38 29.20 1.52 -11.79
C GLN A 38 29.55 1.42 -10.30
N ASN A 39 30.51 2.24 -9.84
CA ASN A 39 30.92 2.27 -8.43
C ASN A 39 29.87 2.92 -7.52
N THR A 40 29.17 3.95 -7.99
CA THR A 40 28.09 4.59 -7.20
C THR A 40 26.89 3.67 -7.03
N ILE A 41 26.45 3.00 -8.10
CA ILE A 41 25.34 2.04 -8.05
C ILE A 41 25.72 0.82 -7.18
N ARG A 42 26.96 0.32 -7.32
CA ARG A 42 27.49 -0.74 -6.44
C ARG A 42 27.50 -0.31 -4.98
N GLY A 43 27.95 0.90 -4.66
CA GLY A 43 27.97 1.42 -3.30
C GLY A 43 26.59 1.43 -2.65
N ILE A 44 25.55 1.82 -3.38
CA ILE A 44 24.15 1.80 -2.91
C ILE A 44 23.66 0.37 -2.67
N PHE A 45 24.00 -0.57 -3.56
CA PHE A 45 23.61 -1.98 -3.41
C PHE A 45 24.32 -2.66 -2.22
N PHE A 46 25.60 -2.34 -2.00
CA PHE A 46 26.40 -2.88 -0.90
C PHE A 46 26.27 -2.09 0.41
N ALA A 47 25.49 -1.00 0.45
CA ALA A 47 25.18 -0.21 1.66
C ALA A 47 24.33 -0.97 2.71
N GLY A 48 24.23 -2.29 2.61
CA GLY A 48 23.67 -3.15 3.63
C GLY A 48 22.16 -3.36 3.57
N TRP A 49 21.39 -2.59 2.81
CA TRP A 49 19.93 -2.81 2.70
C TRP A 49 19.55 -4.04 1.86
N ALA A 50 20.40 -4.41 0.90
CA ALA A 50 20.22 -5.60 0.06
C ALA A 50 21.00 -6.83 0.56
N LEU A 51 21.80 -6.69 1.64
CA LEU A 51 22.54 -7.81 2.23
C LEU A 51 21.59 -8.68 3.07
N LYS A 52 21.54 -9.98 2.75
CA LYS A 52 20.67 -10.96 3.42
C LYS A 52 20.83 -10.99 4.95
N GLU A 53 22.03 -10.72 5.45
CA GLU A 53 22.36 -10.63 6.88
C GLU A 53 21.70 -9.44 7.61
N LYS A 54 21.45 -8.34 6.89
CA LYS A 54 20.77 -7.13 7.38
C LYS A 54 19.28 -7.16 7.04
N GLN A 55 18.85 -8.17 6.27
CA GLN A 55 17.48 -8.32 5.84
C GLN A 55 16.61 -8.68 7.05
N ILE A 56 15.73 -7.77 7.42
CA ILE A 56 14.72 -7.94 8.47
C ILE A 56 13.57 -8.82 7.93
N ILE A 57 13.88 -10.03 7.46
CA ILE A 57 12.90 -10.93 6.82
C ILE A 57 11.88 -11.44 7.85
N ASN A 58 12.31 -11.58 9.11
CA ASN A 58 11.57 -12.33 10.11
C ASN A 58 11.11 -11.48 11.31
N GLN A 59 11.35 -10.16 11.33
CA GLN A 59 10.84 -9.30 12.42
C GLN A 59 9.53 -8.59 12.08
N ARG A 60 9.04 -8.68 10.84
CA ARG A 60 7.63 -8.42 10.57
C ARG A 60 6.87 -9.58 11.20
N GLY A 61 6.52 -9.43 12.49
CA GLY A 61 5.75 -10.42 13.22
C GLY A 61 4.54 -10.86 12.41
N THR A 62 4.06 -12.08 12.64
CA THR A 62 2.94 -12.70 11.94
C THR A 62 1.79 -11.70 11.77
N VAL A 63 1.71 -11.07 10.59
CA VAL A 63 0.67 -10.08 10.33
C VAL A 63 -0.64 -10.85 10.28
N LYS A 64 -1.51 -10.64 11.27
CA LYS A 64 -2.85 -11.24 11.30
C LYS A 64 -3.55 -10.88 10.00
N ARG A 65 -3.79 -11.89 9.16
CA ARG A 65 -4.47 -11.72 7.87
C ARG A 65 -5.96 -11.52 8.13
N ILE A 66 -6.60 -10.67 7.34
CA ILE A 66 -8.07 -10.55 7.34
C ILE A 66 -8.65 -11.90 6.91
N LYS A 67 -9.52 -12.48 7.75
CA LYS A 67 -10.18 -13.75 7.48
C LYS A 67 -11.12 -13.65 6.26
N PRO A 68 -11.33 -14.74 5.51
CA PRO A 68 -12.25 -14.75 4.37
C PRO A 68 -13.69 -14.40 4.76
N GLU A 69 -14.13 -14.82 5.95
CA GLU A 69 -15.46 -14.51 6.53
C GLU A 69 -15.70 -13.00 6.69
N ILE A 70 -14.64 -12.21 6.91
CA ILE A 70 -14.74 -10.74 6.97
C ILE A 70 -14.60 -10.11 5.58
N LYS A 71 -13.79 -10.71 4.70
CA LYS A 71 -13.62 -10.19 3.34
C LYS A 71 -14.91 -10.25 2.53
N ALA A 72 -15.66 -11.35 2.63
CA ALA A 72 -16.92 -11.51 1.89
C ALA A 72 -17.91 -10.35 2.12
N PRO A 73 -18.27 -9.97 3.36
CA PRO A 73 -19.16 -8.83 3.58
C PRO A 73 -18.54 -7.50 3.16
N MET A 74 -17.22 -7.28 3.35
CA MET A 74 -16.54 -6.09 2.84
C MET A 74 -16.64 -5.97 1.31
N GLU A 75 -16.49 -7.07 0.58
CA GLU A 75 -16.64 -7.13 -0.89
C GLU A 75 -18.07 -6.81 -1.30
N THR A 76 -19.07 -7.42 -0.66
CA THR A 76 -20.49 -7.15 -0.95
C THR A 76 -20.83 -5.67 -0.76
N MET A 77 -20.40 -5.06 0.34
CA MET A 77 -20.62 -3.64 0.62
C MET A 77 -19.94 -2.75 -0.43
N PHE A 78 -18.68 -3.04 -0.78
CA PHE A 78 -17.95 -2.30 -1.81
C PHE A 78 -18.65 -2.38 -3.18
N LEU A 79 -19.05 -3.58 -3.61
CA LEU A 79 -19.71 -3.81 -4.89
C LEU A 79 -21.09 -3.15 -4.94
N ASN A 80 -21.86 -3.20 -3.85
CA ASN A 80 -23.13 -2.49 -3.74
C ASN A 80 -22.97 -0.97 -3.95
N GLY A 81 -21.91 -0.38 -3.38
CA GLY A 81 -21.57 1.02 -3.60
C GLY A 81 -21.14 1.36 -5.04
N ASN A 82 -20.55 0.40 -5.75
CA ASN A 82 -20.22 0.56 -7.17
C ASN A 82 -21.45 0.50 -8.07
N ILE A 83 -22.46 -0.31 -7.70
CA ILE A 83 -23.74 -0.42 -8.43
C ILE A 83 -24.62 0.80 -8.15
N ASP A 84 -24.82 1.17 -6.89
CA ASP A 84 -25.62 2.32 -6.47
C ASP A 84 -24.79 3.22 -5.55
N LYS A 85 -24.47 4.42 -6.04
CA LYS A 85 -23.68 5.41 -5.29
C LYS A 85 -24.33 5.80 -3.96
N ARG A 86 -25.65 5.69 -3.82
CA ARG A 86 -26.37 5.97 -2.56
C ARG A 86 -26.13 4.90 -1.50
N LYS A 87 -25.72 3.70 -1.92
CA LYS A 87 -25.36 2.58 -1.04
C LYS A 87 -23.86 2.53 -0.77
N LYS A 88 -23.08 3.51 -1.25
CA LYS A 88 -21.64 3.56 -1.04
C LYS A 88 -21.36 3.87 0.42
N MET A 89 -20.76 2.91 1.11
CA MET A 89 -20.32 3.06 2.50
C MET A 89 -18.95 3.72 2.55
N SER A 90 -18.79 4.65 3.49
CA SER A 90 -17.50 5.11 3.99
C SER A 90 -16.77 4.00 4.74
N THR A 91 -15.48 4.19 5.00
CA THR A 91 -14.69 3.22 5.78
C THR A 91 -15.25 3.05 7.20
N GLN A 92 -15.79 4.12 7.80
CA GLN A 92 -16.39 4.05 9.13
C GLN A 92 -17.70 3.26 9.08
N GLU A 93 -18.60 3.53 8.14
CA GLU A 93 -19.85 2.78 8.01
C GLU A 93 -19.61 1.29 7.72
N MET A 94 -18.57 0.95 6.96
CA MET A 94 -18.18 -0.44 6.73
C MET A 94 -17.68 -1.11 8.02
N TYR A 95 -16.94 -0.38 8.87
CA TYR A 95 -16.56 -0.87 10.20
C TYR A 95 -17.79 -1.08 11.07
N ASP A 96 -18.70 -0.10 11.12
CA ASP A 96 -19.91 -0.18 11.95
C ASP A 96 -20.81 -1.34 11.52
N ASN A 97 -20.95 -1.61 10.22
CA ASN A 97 -21.71 -2.76 9.73
C ASN A 97 -21.04 -4.09 10.09
N LEU A 98 -19.71 -4.18 10.09
CA LEU A 98 -19.01 -5.37 10.59
C LEU A 98 -19.23 -5.55 12.10
N THR A 99 -19.24 -4.47 12.88
CA THR A 99 -19.56 -4.54 14.32
C THR A 99 -21.00 -4.98 14.56
N GLU A 100 -21.96 -4.50 13.76
CA GLU A 100 -23.35 -4.96 13.81
C GLU A 100 -23.46 -6.46 13.54
N ARG A 101 -22.77 -6.97 12.51
CA ARG A 101 -22.74 -8.40 12.17
C ARG A 101 -22.10 -9.25 13.27
N ALA A 102 -21.05 -8.74 13.93
CA ALA A 102 -20.46 -9.41 15.08
C ALA A 102 -21.42 -9.48 16.27
N SER A 103 -22.22 -8.43 16.47
CA SER A 103 -23.27 -8.42 17.50
C SER A 103 -24.38 -9.42 17.22
N GLN A 104 -24.54 -9.84 15.96
CA GLN A 104 -25.47 -10.89 15.51
C GLN A 104 -24.82 -12.28 15.46
N GLU A 105 -23.59 -12.43 15.96
CA GLU A 105 -22.81 -13.68 15.93
C GLU A 105 -22.55 -14.24 14.51
N GLU A 106 -22.68 -13.41 13.45
CA GLU A 106 -22.34 -13.80 12.07
C GLU A 106 -20.82 -13.90 11.89
N ILE A 107 -20.08 -13.06 12.60
CA ILE A 107 -18.63 -12.97 12.55
C ILE A 107 -18.04 -12.76 13.96
N GLU A 108 -16.81 -13.23 14.16
CA GLU A 108 -16.09 -13.06 15.42
C GLU A 108 -15.65 -11.59 15.63
N GLU A 109 -16.00 -11.00 16.76
CA GLU A 109 -15.64 -9.62 17.12
C GLU A 109 -14.11 -9.41 17.07
N ASN A 110 -13.35 -10.41 17.53
CA ASN A 110 -11.89 -10.40 17.54
C ASN A 110 -11.25 -10.35 16.14
N ASP A 111 -12.03 -10.64 15.10
CA ASP A 111 -11.58 -10.64 13.71
C ASP A 111 -11.96 -9.38 12.94
N ILE A 112 -12.70 -8.46 13.57
CA ILE A 112 -13.01 -7.17 12.97
C ILE A 112 -11.71 -6.38 12.75
N PRO A 113 -11.39 -6.01 11.50
CA PRO A 113 -10.22 -5.21 11.19
C PRO A 113 -10.43 -3.76 11.64
N LYS A 114 -9.33 -3.12 12.04
CA LYS A 114 -9.32 -1.68 12.32
C LYS A 114 -9.74 -0.89 11.08
N VAL A 115 -10.34 0.29 11.28
CA VAL A 115 -10.73 1.24 10.21
C VAL A 115 -9.60 1.50 9.21
N GLN A 116 -8.36 1.72 9.67
CA GLN A 116 -7.20 1.91 8.78
C GLN A 116 -6.91 0.69 7.88
N THR A 117 -7.10 -0.52 8.43
CA THR A 117 -6.93 -1.77 7.69
C THR A 117 -8.02 -1.91 6.62
N ILE A 118 -9.26 -1.53 6.94
CA ILE A 118 -10.38 -1.49 5.98
C ILE A 118 -10.07 -0.50 4.86
N GLN A 119 -9.61 0.72 5.19
CA GLN A 119 -9.23 1.71 4.18
C GLN A 119 -8.14 1.21 3.24
N ASN A 120 -7.08 0.60 3.79
CA ASN A 120 -6.00 0.02 3.00
C ASN A 120 -6.48 -1.13 2.13
N TRP A 121 -7.38 -1.97 2.65
CA TRP A 121 -8.00 -3.04 1.90
C TRP A 121 -8.84 -2.50 0.75
N ILE A 122 -9.68 -1.48 0.96
CA ILE A 122 -10.49 -0.83 -0.09
C ILE A 122 -9.58 -0.28 -1.20
N ALA A 123 -8.50 0.40 -0.84
CA ALA A 123 -7.56 0.97 -1.81
C ALA A 123 -6.94 -0.13 -2.70
N ASN A 124 -6.46 -1.22 -2.08
CA ASN A 124 -5.90 -2.36 -2.80
C ASN A 124 -6.95 -3.05 -3.67
N TYR A 125 -8.13 -3.33 -3.11
CA TYR A 125 -9.23 -4.00 -3.82
C TYR A 125 -9.73 -3.17 -5.00
N THR A 126 -9.81 -1.84 -4.85
CA THR A 126 -10.17 -0.92 -5.95
C THR A 126 -9.17 -1.01 -7.10
N ARG A 127 -7.87 -1.07 -6.79
CA ARG A 127 -6.81 -1.19 -7.81
C ARG A 127 -6.94 -2.51 -8.56
N THR A 128 -7.09 -3.62 -7.86
CA THR A 128 -7.22 -4.95 -8.49
C THR A 128 -8.52 -5.05 -9.28
N PHE A 129 -9.63 -4.54 -8.75
CA PHE A 129 -10.93 -4.53 -9.42
C PHE A 129 -10.87 -3.77 -10.76
N LYS A 130 -10.28 -2.56 -10.78
CA LYS A 130 -10.12 -1.78 -12.01
C LYS A 130 -9.20 -2.47 -13.02
N ALA A 131 -8.11 -3.07 -12.56
CA ALA A 131 -7.20 -3.82 -13.43
C ALA A 131 -7.91 -5.03 -14.07
N SER A 132 -8.65 -5.81 -13.28
CA SER A 132 -9.42 -6.95 -13.78
C SER A 132 -10.53 -6.52 -14.75
N ALA A 133 -11.25 -5.43 -14.48
CA ALA A 133 -12.25 -4.90 -15.39
C ALA A 133 -11.63 -4.44 -16.72
N SER A 134 -10.45 -3.81 -16.67
CA SER A 134 -9.73 -3.38 -17.87
C SER A 134 -9.25 -4.56 -18.71
N LEU A 135 -8.74 -5.62 -18.07
CA LEU A 135 -8.30 -6.84 -18.74
C LEU A 135 -9.46 -7.52 -19.48
N ARG A 136 -10.62 -7.66 -18.83
CA ARG A 136 -11.83 -8.20 -19.47
C ARG A 136 -12.27 -7.38 -20.68
N ALA A 137 -12.26 -6.06 -20.57
CA ALA A 137 -12.61 -5.18 -21.69
C ALA A 137 -11.66 -5.34 -22.89
N LEU A 138 -10.37 -5.60 -22.66
CA LEU A 138 -9.42 -5.89 -23.73
C LEU A 138 -9.70 -7.26 -24.38
N GLU A 139 -9.94 -8.30 -23.59
CA GLU A 139 -10.28 -9.64 -24.09
C GLU A 139 -11.57 -9.61 -24.94
N GLU A 140 -12.60 -8.89 -24.50
CA GLU A 140 -13.84 -8.71 -25.25
C GLU A 140 -13.63 -7.96 -26.57
N ALA A 141 -12.78 -6.92 -26.56
CA ALA A 141 -12.45 -6.14 -27.75
C ALA A 141 -11.59 -6.92 -28.77
N GLU A 142 -10.74 -7.84 -28.31
CA GLU A 142 -9.97 -8.74 -29.17
C GLU A 142 -10.84 -9.86 -29.75
N SER A 143 -11.71 -10.47 -28.93
CA SER A 143 -12.64 -11.51 -29.39
C SER A 143 -13.58 -10.98 -30.48
N SER A 144 -14.02 -9.72 -30.38
CA SER A 144 -14.94 -9.11 -31.35
C SER A 144 -14.28 -8.78 -32.70
N LYS A 145 -12.94 -8.79 -32.78
CA LYS A 145 -12.20 -8.55 -34.05
C LYS A 145 -11.94 -9.83 -34.84
N ASN A 146 -12.08 -10.98 -34.20
CA ASN A 146 -11.82 -12.30 -34.78
C ASN A 146 -13.11 -13.02 -35.24
N THR A 147 -14.26 -12.34 -35.17
CA THR A 147 -15.57 -12.77 -35.65
C THR A 147 -16.05 -11.83 -36.75
#